data_AF-A0A9D1VRA4-F1
#
_entry.id   AF-A0A9D1VRA4-F1
#
_cell.length_a   1.000
_cell.length_b   1.000
_cell.length_c   1.000
_cell.angle_alpha   90.00
_cell.angle_beta   90.00
_cell.angle_gamma   90.00
#
_symmetry.space_group_name_H-M   'P 1'
#
loop_
_entity.id
_entity.type
_entity.pdbx_description
1 polymer ?
#
loop_
_entity_poly.entity_id
_entity_poly.type
_entity_poly.pdbx_seq_one_letter_code
_entity_poly.pdbx_strand_id
1 'polypeptide(L)' 'MKGLEFVLAFLGGAAVGAIVGLLMAPEKGEDTRARIVRFLKEKGISLKKEDIDELVKKIENNAPVA' A
#
# COMPACT_ATOMS: atom_id res chain seq x y z
N MET A 1 -33.73 19.96 -17.57
CA MET A 1 -32.73 19.05 -18.20
C MET A 1 -32.17 18.14 -17.10
N LYS A 2 -32.77 16.97 -16.86
CA LYS A 2 -32.44 16.12 -15.69
C LYS A 2 -31.11 15.33 -15.84
N GLY A 3 -30.66 15.09 -17.06
CA GLY A 3 -29.43 14.33 -17.31
C GLY A 3 -28.15 15.09 -16.94
N LEU A 4 -28.13 16.42 -17.11
CA LEU A 4 -26.97 17.24 -16.78
C LEU A 4 -26.72 17.30 -15.27
N GLU A 5 -27.79 17.43 -14.48
CA GLU A 5 -27.74 17.39 -13.01
C GLU A 5 -27.19 16.04 -12.50
N PHE A 6 -27.58 14.93 -13.13
CA PHE A 6 -27.07 13.60 -12.79
C PHE A 6 -25.58 13.45 -13.11
N VAL A 7 -25.14 13.92 -14.29
CA VAL A 7 -23.72 13.88 -14.67
C VAL A 7 -22.87 14.71 -13.71
N LEU A 8 -23.32 15.89 -13.32
CA LEU A 8 -22.61 16.73 -12.35
C LEU A 8 -22.55 16.10 -10.96
N ALA A 9 -23.65 15.50 -10.49
CA ALA A 9 -23.67 14.78 -9.21
C ALA A 9 -22.72 13.57 -9.21
N PHE A 10 -22.68 12.81 -10.31
CA PHE A 10 -21.74 11.69 -10.46
C PHE A 10 -20.28 12.16 -10.45
N LEU A 11 -19.95 13.20 -11.22
CA LEU A 11 -18.58 13.74 -11.26
C LEU A 11 -18.15 14.31 -9.90
N GLY A 12 -19.05 14.98 -9.19
CA GLY A 12 -18.81 15.44 -7.81
C GLY A 12 -18.54 14.29 -6.85
N GLY A 13 -19.36 13.24 -6.89
CA GLY A 13 -19.17 12.04 -6.06
C GLY A 13 -17.88 11.29 -6.40
N ALA A 14 -17.56 11.13 -7.69
CA ALA A 14 -16.35 10.48 -8.16
C ALA A 14 -15.09 11.25 -7.74
N ALA A 15 -15.10 12.57 -7.80
CA ALA A 15 -13.97 13.40 -7.38
C ALA A 15 -13.71 13.25 -5.87
N VAL A 16 -14.74 13.32 -5.04
CA VAL A 16 -14.61 13.11 -3.58
C VAL A 16 -14.13 11.69 -3.28
N GLY A 17 -14.69 10.68 -3.95
CA GLY A 17 -14.27 9.29 -3.80
C GLY A 17 -12.81 9.06 -4.18
N ALA A 18 -12.33 9.67 -5.26
CA ALA A 18 -10.93 9.56 -5.69
C ALA A 18 -9.96 10.21 -4.69
N ILE A 19 -10.31 11.37 -4.13
CA ILE A 19 -9.48 12.04 -3.11
C ILE A 19 -9.38 11.16 -1.86
N VAL A 20 -10.52 10.66 -1.36
CA VAL A 20 -10.52 9.77 -0.19
C VAL A 20 -9.74 8.49 -0.46
N GLY A 21 -9.94 7.88 -1.63
CA GLY A 21 -9.22 6.67 -2.04
C GLY A 21 -7.71 6.89 -2.14
N LEU A 22 -7.26 8.05 -2.63
CA LEU A 22 -5.84 8.39 -2.71
C LEU A 22 -5.23 8.67 -1.33
N LEU A 23 -5.94 9.35 -0.44
CA LEU A 23 -5.47 9.61 0.94
C LEU A 23 -5.36 8.33 1.77
N MET A 24 -6.26 7.37 1.54
CA MET A 24 -6.22 6.06 2.21
C MET A 24 -5.39 5.02 1.45
N ALA A 25 -4.80 5.38 0.30
CA ALA A 25 -3.99 4.45 -0.46
C ALA A 25 -2.74 4.07 0.34
N PRO A 26 -2.41 2.76 0.43
CA PRO A 26 -1.18 2.33 1.07
C PRO A 26 0.04 2.81 0.27
N GLU A 27 1.16 2.98 0.96
CA GLU A 27 2.43 3.27 0.32
C GLU A 27 2.88 2.10 -0.57
N LYS A 28 3.68 2.38 -1.60
CA LYS A 28 4.18 1.32 -2.49
C LYS A 28 4.97 0.29 -1.67
N GLY A 29 4.70 -0.99 -1.94
CA GLY A 29 5.36 -2.09 -1.23
C GLY A 29 6.90 -2.03 -1.31
N GLU A 30 7.46 -1.52 -2.41
CA GLU A 30 8.90 -1.30 -2.55
C GLU A 30 9.45 -0.30 -1.52
N ASP A 31 8.77 0.83 -1.32
CA ASP A 31 9.15 1.86 -0.35
C ASP A 31 9.01 1.34 1.09
N THR A 32 8.00 0.51 1.35
CA THR A 32 7.81 -0.14 2.65
C THR A 32 8.91 -1.15 2.93
N ARG A 33 9.25 -2.01 1.96
CA ARG A 33 10.37 -2.97 2.07
C ARG A 33 11.69 -2.24 2.28
N ALA A 34 11.95 -1.15 1.54
CA ALA A 34 13.15 -0.33 1.71
C ALA A 34 13.23 0.31 3.12
N ARG A 35 12.11 0.81 3.64
CA ARG A 35 12.02 1.32 5.03
C ARG A 35 12.35 0.26 6.07
N ILE A 36 11.85 -0.97 5.91
CA ILE A 36 12.15 -2.08 6.81
C ILE A 36 13.66 -2.37 6.82
N VAL A 37 14.30 -2.46 5.65
CA VAL A 37 15.75 -2.68 5.56
C VAL A 37 16.53 -1.58 6.24
N ARG A 38 16.14 -0.33 6.03
CA ARG A 38 16.79 0.83 6.66
C ARG A 38 16.67 0.77 8.18
N PHE A 39 15.47 0.48 8.70
CA PHE A 39 15.23 0.34 10.13
C PHE A 39 16.06 -0.80 10.74
N LEU A 40 16.14 -1.96 10.08
CA LEU A 40 16.96 -3.07 10.54
C LEU A 40 18.46 -2.74 10.53
N LYS A 41 18.92 -2.02 9.50
CA LYS A 41 20.31 -1.55 9.40
C LYS A 41 20.68 -0.58 10.52
N GLU A 42 19.77 0.33 10.89
CA GLU A 42 19.93 1.22 12.05
C GLU A 42 20.03 0.45 13.38
N LYS A 43 19.47 -0.75 13.44
CA LYS A 43 19.61 -1.68 14.58
C LYS A 43 20.82 -2.62 14.48
N GLY A 44 21.68 -2.44 13.48
CA GLY A 44 22.88 -3.26 13.26
C GLY A 44 22.65 -4.56 12.50
N ILE A 45 21.45 -4.78 11.95
CA ILE A 45 21.10 -5.97 11.17
C ILE A 45 21.17 -5.62 9.68
N SER A 46 22.14 -6.18 8.97
CA SER A 46 22.27 -6.01 7.52
C SER A 46 21.71 -7.23 6.80
N LEU A 47 20.61 -7.04 6.06
CA LEU A 47 19.99 -8.08 5.23
C LEU A 47 20.28 -7.83 3.76
N LYS A 48 20.55 -8.90 3.00
CA LYS A 48 20.58 -8.85 1.53
C LYS A 48 19.16 -8.92 0.97
N LYS A 49 19.00 -8.58 -0.32
CA LYS A 49 17.69 -8.66 -0.98
C LYS A 49 17.14 -10.09 -0.97
N GLU A 50 17.99 -11.08 -1.23
CA GLU A 50 17.59 -12.50 -1.20
C GLU A 50 17.01 -12.90 0.17
N ASP A 51 17.65 -12.47 1.26
CA ASP A 51 17.23 -12.80 2.63
C ASP A 51 15.85 -12.21 2.95
N ILE A 52 15.54 -11.01 2.45
CA ILE A 52 14.25 -10.35 2.67
C ILE A 52 13.13 -11.12 1.97
N ASP A 53 13.36 -11.57 0.75
CA ASP A 53 12.36 -12.34 0.01
C ASP A 53 12.11 -13.70 0.67
N GLU A 54 13.15 -14.32 1.25
CA GLU A 54 13.00 -15.54 2.06
C GLU A 54 12.21 -15.28 3.36
N LEU A 55 12.45 -14.15 4.03
CA LEU A 55 11.68 -13.75 5.21
C LEU A 55 10.20 -13.52 4.89
N VAL A 56 9.90 -12.86 3.78
CA VAL A 56 8.51 -12.66 3.32
C VAL A 56 7.85 -14.02 3.08
N LYS A 57 8.51 -14.94 2.37
CA LYS A 57 7.99 -16.31 2.14
C LYS A 57 7.73 -17.06 3.44
N LYS A 58 8.63 -16.96 4.42
CA LYS A 58 8.46 -17.59 5.74
C LYS A 58 7.26 -17.01 6.50
N ILE A 59 7.01 -15.71 6.40
CA ILE A 59 5.85 -15.05 6.99
C ILE A 59 4.57 -15.52 6.31
N GLU A 60 4.53 -15.54 4.97
CA GLU A 60 3.36 -16.01 4.21
C GLU A 60 3.01 -17.46 4.53
N ASN A 61 4.01 -18.34 4.64
CA ASN A 61 3.80 -19.76 4.95
C ASN A 61 3.35 -20.03 6.39
N ASN A 62 3.64 -19.11 7.33
CA ASN A 62 3.28 -19.25 8.75
C ASN A 62 2.11 -18.35 9.17
N ALA A 63 1.65 -17.45 8.30
CA ALA A 63 0.49 -16.63 8.58
C ALA A 63 -0.75 -17.54 8.62
N PRO A 64 -1.57 -17.50 9.67
CA PRO A 64 -2.87 -18.16 9.64
C PRO A 64 -3.64 -17.56 8.47
N VAL A 65 -4.01 -18.41 7.50
CA VAL A 65 -4.99 -18.06 6.47
C VAL A 65 -6.30 -17.71 7.19
N ALA A 66 -6.57 -16.42 7.28
CA ALA A 66 -7.85 -15.87 7.73
C ALA A 66 -8.85 -15.88 6.57
#